data_AF-A0AAN8IKE2-F1
#
_entry.id   AF-A0AAN8IKE2-F1
#
_cell.length_a   1.000
_cell.length_b   1.000
_cell.length_c   1.000
_cell.angle_alpha   90.00
_cell.angle_beta   90.00
_cell.angle_gamma   90.00
#
_symmetry.space_group_name_H-M   'P 1'
#
loop_
_entity.id
_entity.type
_entity.pdbx_description
1 polymer ?
#
loop_
_entity_poly.entity_id
_entity_poly.type
_entity_poly.pdbx_seq_one_letter_code
_entity_poly.pdbx_strand_id
1 'polypeptide(L)'
;EKNEVLRMKEEIRKEKREAQFGNMKCKEELTRVLDYIDSLHYHDHVDYTFIYKLLEEGAVTAGGNIHNPYDWETEPSKPTRKSGLYQA
;
A
#
# COMPACT_ATOMS: atom_id res chain seq x y z
N GLU A 1 -24.40 -11.17 1.34
CA GLU A 1 -25.53 -10.22 1.18
C GLU A 1 -25.18 -9.16 0.13
N LYS A 2 -26.15 -8.54 -0.55
CA LYS A 2 -25.89 -7.55 -1.63
C LYS A 2 -25.03 -6.35 -1.19
N ASN A 3 -25.05 -5.98 0.09
CA ASN A 3 -24.37 -4.79 0.62
C ASN A 3 -23.12 -5.09 1.49
N GLU A 4 -22.66 -6.33 1.50
CA GLU A 4 -21.55 -6.75 2.35
C GLU A 4 -20.26 -5.99 2.09
N VAL A 5 -19.94 -5.74 0.81
CA VAL A 5 -18.77 -4.97 0.39
C VAL A 5 -18.84 -3.51 0.87
N LEU A 6 -20.02 -2.90 0.82
CA LEU A 6 -20.22 -1.53 1.31
C LEU A 6 -19.96 -1.47 2.82
N ARG A 7 -20.56 -2.39 3.58
CA ARG A 7 -20.38 -2.49 5.04
C ARG A 7 -18.90 -2.64 5.42
N MET A 8 -18.18 -3.55 4.78
CA MET A 8 -16.75 -3.77 5.06
C MET A 8 -15.91 -2.53 4.76
N LYS A 9 -16.19 -1.81 3.67
CA LYS A 9 -15.49 -0.57 3.32
C LYS A 9 -15.70 0.52 4.38
N GLU A 10 -16.93 0.70 4.86
CA GLU A 10 -17.24 1.67 5.91
C GLU A 10 -16.59 1.30 7.25
N GLU A 11 -16.64 0.03 7.63
CA GLU A 11 -16.08 -0.48 8.89
C GLU A 11 -14.56 -0.31 8.95
N ILE A 12 -13.87 -0.61 7.84
CA ILE A 12 -12.42 -0.42 7.73
C ILE A 12 -12.03 1.06 7.83
N ARG A 13 -12.81 1.96 7.21
CA ARG A 13 -12.51 3.39 7.21
C ARG A 13 -12.77 4.08 8.56
N LYS A 14 -13.69 3.54 9.37
CA LYS A 14 -14.12 4.14 10.65
C LYS A 14 -13.52 3.44 11.86
N GLU A 15 -13.78 2.14 12.01
CA GLU A 15 -13.57 1.41 13.28
C GLU A 15 -12.29 0.56 13.25
N LYS A 16 -11.89 0.09 12.07
CA LYS A 16 -10.76 -0.84 11.88
C LYS A 16 -9.62 -0.23 11.07
N ARG A 17 -9.44 1.08 11.18
CA ARG A 17 -8.48 1.85 10.39
C ARG A 17 -7.04 1.36 10.57
N GLU A 18 -6.63 1.11 11.82
CA GLU A 18 -5.31 0.57 12.16
C GLU A 18 -5.06 -0.83 11.58
N ALA A 19 -6.13 -1.61 11.37
CA ALA A 19 -6.04 -2.95 10.80
C ALA A 19 -5.97 -2.95 9.26
N GLN A 20 -6.26 -1.82 8.61
CA GLN A 20 -6.38 -1.73 7.14
C GLN A 20 -5.09 -2.11 6.42
N PHE A 21 -3.94 -1.68 6.94
CA PHE A 21 -2.63 -1.95 6.36
C PHE A 21 -1.80 -2.93 7.21
N GLY A 22 -2.33 -3.40 8.34
CA GLY A 22 -1.68 -4.37 9.22
C GLY A 22 -0.22 -4.00 9.55
N ASN A 23 0.71 -4.88 9.17
CA ASN A 23 2.14 -4.74 9.44
C ASN A 23 2.94 -4.23 8.23
N MET A 24 2.28 -3.58 7.26
CA MET A 24 2.99 -2.95 6.14
C MET A 24 3.92 -1.86 6.67
N LYS A 25 5.17 -1.85 6.20
CA LYS A 25 6.17 -0.85 6.61
C LYS A 25 5.76 0.57 6.26
N CYS A 26 5.13 0.75 5.09
CA CYS A 26 4.68 2.05 4.58
C CYS A 26 3.23 2.40 4.96
N LYS A 27 2.71 1.80 6.04
CA LYS A 27 1.32 2.01 6.45
C LYS A 27 1.00 3.46 6.77
N GLU A 28 1.97 4.22 7.28
CA GLU A 28 1.76 5.61 7.67
C GLU A 28 1.56 6.50 6.45
N GLU A 29 2.39 6.35 5.42
CA GLU A 29 2.29 7.11 4.17
C GLU A 29 0.98 6.79 3.44
N LEU A 30 0.63 5.50 3.37
CA LEU A 30 -0.65 5.06 2.79
C LEU A 30 -1.86 5.61 3.58
N THR A 31 -1.76 5.67 4.90
CA THR A 31 -2.80 6.23 5.78
C THR A 31 -2.99 7.73 5.54
N ARG A 32 -1.90 8.48 5.33
CA ARG A 32 -1.97 9.91 4.97
C ARG A 32 -2.56 10.15 3.58
N VAL A 33 -2.25 9.31 2.60
CA VAL A 33 -2.90 9.36 1.27
C VAL A 33 -4.41 9.15 1.42
N LEU A 34 -4.82 8.21 2.27
CA LEU A 34 -6.23 7.96 2.55
C LEU A 34 -6.92 9.14 3.25
N ASP A 35 -6.31 9.72 4.29
CA ASP A 35 -6.84 10.93 4.94
C ASP A 35 -7.04 12.06 3.94
N TYR A 36 -6.05 12.25 3.05
CA TYR A 36 -6.12 13.28 2.03
C TYR A 36 -7.34 13.05 1.11
N ILE A 37 -7.49 11.84 0.56
CA ILE A 37 -8.60 11.51 -0.32
C ILE A 37 -9.96 11.69 0.37
N ASP A 38 -10.08 11.30 1.65
CA ASP A 38 -11.34 11.45 2.40
C ASP A 38 -11.70 12.89 2.72
N SER A 39 -10.71 13.78 2.79
CA SER A 39 -10.93 15.21 3.06
C SER A 39 -11.41 15.98 1.84
N LEU A 40 -11.34 15.39 0.64
CA LEU A 40 -11.75 16.04 -0.60
C LEU A 40 -13.27 15.97 -0.82
N HIS A 41 -13.80 17.06 -1.35
CA HIS A 41 -15.15 17.14 -1.90
C HIS A 41 -15.12 16.86 -3.39
N TYR A 42 -16.30 16.57 -3.95
CA TYR A 42 -16.45 16.21 -5.37
C TYR A 42 -15.85 17.22 -6.37
N HIS A 43 -15.84 18.50 -6.03
CA HIS A 43 -15.35 19.57 -6.91
C HIS A 43 -13.88 19.95 -6.66
N ASP A 44 -13.26 19.38 -5.62
CA ASP A 44 -11.88 19.69 -5.27
C ASP A 44 -10.94 19.12 -6.32
N HIS A 45 -9.87 19.86 -6.61
CA HIS A 45 -8.79 19.34 -7.44
C HIS A 45 -7.86 18.47 -6.61
N VAL A 46 -7.58 17.27 -7.12
CA VAL A 46 -6.65 16.34 -6.50
C VAL A 46 -5.21 16.82 -6.72
N ASP A 47 -4.45 16.95 -5.64
CA ASP A 47 -3.01 17.19 -5.64
C ASP A 47 -2.28 15.86 -5.82
N TYR A 48 -2.11 15.48 -7.08
CA TYR A 48 -1.34 14.30 -7.44
C TYR A 48 0.14 14.43 -7.07
N THR A 49 0.68 15.64 -6.99
CA THR A 49 2.08 15.86 -6.60
C THR A 49 2.30 15.42 -5.16
N PHE A 50 1.37 15.78 -4.27
CA PHE A 50 1.36 15.32 -2.89
C PHE A 50 1.26 13.79 -2.79
N ILE A 51 0.33 13.18 -3.52
CA ILE A 51 0.16 11.72 -3.51
C ILE A 51 1.43 11.02 -3.99
N TYR A 52 2.04 11.46 -5.09
CA TYR A 52 3.25 10.82 -5.61
C TYR A 52 4.44 10.92 -4.65
N LYS A 53 4.62 12.06 -3.97
CA LYS A 53 5.65 12.21 -2.95
C LYS A 53 5.47 11.21 -1.80
N LEU A 54 4.25 11.06 -1.29
CA LEU A 54 3.97 10.07 -0.23
C LEU A 54 4.20 8.62 -0.70
N LEU A 55 3.90 8.30 -1.96
CA LEU A 55 4.16 6.97 -2.51
C LEU A 55 5.65 6.69 -2.66
N GLU A 56 6.44 7.69 -3.09
CA GLU A 56 7.89 7.59 -3.16
C GLU A 56 8.50 7.41 -1.76
N GLU A 57 8.09 8.23 -0.79
CA GLU A 57 8.48 8.08 0.62
C GLU A 57 8.14 6.69 1.15
N GLY A 58 6.90 6.22 0.94
CA GLY A 58 6.46 4.89 1.36
C GLY A 58 7.26 3.76 0.71
N ALA A 59 7.63 3.90 -0.57
CA ALA A 59 8.49 2.93 -1.25
C ALA A 59 9.87 2.85 -0.57
N VAL A 60 10.48 4.00 -0.27
CA VAL A 60 11.76 4.07 0.45
C VAL A 60 11.64 3.47 1.85
N THR A 61 10.59 3.80 2.62
CA THR A 61 10.31 3.24 3.96
C THR A 61 10.19 1.71 3.91
N ALA A 62 9.61 1.16 2.85
CA ALA A 62 9.50 -0.28 2.66
C ALA A 62 10.83 -0.96 2.26
N GLY A 63 11.86 -0.18 1.89
CA GLY A 63 13.14 -0.66 1.35
C GLY A 63 13.10 -0.91 -0.16
N GLY A 64 12.13 -0.34 -0.86
CA GLY A 64 11.97 -0.42 -2.31
C GLY A 64 12.31 0.89 -3.01
N ASN A 65 12.14 0.89 -4.32
CA ASN A 65 12.26 2.07 -5.16
C ASN A 65 11.16 2.01 -6.22
N ILE A 66 10.43 3.12 -6.40
CA ILE A 66 9.32 3.20 -7.37
C ILE A 66 9.78 3.09 -8.83
N HIS A 67 11.08 3.30 -9.09
CA HIS A 67 11.70 3.14 -10.40
C HIS A 67 12.21 1.72 -10.68
N ASN A 68 12.08 0.79 -9.73
CA ASN A 68 12.40 -0.60 -9.99
C ASN A 68 11.44 -1.18 -11.03
N PRO A 69 11.89 -2.11 -11.88
CA PRO A 69 11.01 -2.82 -12.79
C PRO A 69 9.93 -3.56 -12.02
N TYR A 70 8.74 -3.65 -12.60
CA TYR A 70 7.67 -4.46 -12.03
C TYR A 70 8.01 -5.95 -12.11
N ASP A 71 7.36 -6.75 -11.27
CA ASP A 71 7.60 -8.21 -11.23
C ASP A 71 7.42 -8.89 -12.60
N TRP A 72 6.52 -8.36 -13.45
CA TRP A 72 6.26 -8.86 -14.80
C TRP A 72 7.22 -8.34 -15.88
N GLU A 73 8.06 -7.36 -15.58
CA GLU A 73 9.07 -6.81 -16.50
C GLU A 73 10.43 -7.49 -16.36
N THR A 74 10.61 -8.26 -15.28
CA THR A 74 11.78 -9.12 -15.08
C THR A 74 11.51 -10.50 -15.64
N GLU A 75 12.49 -11.09 -16.34
CA GLU A 75 12.42 -12.53 -16.62
C GLU A 75 12.30 -13.26 -15.28
N PRO A 76 11.45 -14.30 -15.17
CA PRO A 76 11.27 -15.02 -13.92
C PRO A 76 12.64 -15.54 -13.48
N SER A 77 13.20 -14.92 -12.44
CA SER A 77 14.49 -15.33 -11.91
C SER A 77 14.38 -16.82 -11.59
N LYS A 78 15.26 -17.64 -12.16
CA LYS A 78 15.36 -19.06 -11.80
C LYS A 78 15.28 -19.15 -10.28
N PRO A 79 14.45 -20.05 -9.70
CA PRO A 79 14.25 -20.08 -8.27
C PRO A 79 15.62 -20.22 -7.60
N THR A 80 16.05 -19.16 -6.91
CA THR A 80 17.24 -19.21 -6.07
C THR A 80 16.91 -20.25 -5.01
N ARG A 81 17.51 -21.44 -5.13
CA ARG A 81 17.45 -22.45 -4.08
C ARG A 81 17.84 -21.74 -2.78
N LYS A 82 16.88 -21.53 -1.87
CA LYS A 82 17.23 -21.22 -0.48
C LYS A 82 18.18 -22.34 -0.07
N SER A 83 19.45 -22.01 0.21
CA SER A 83 20.38 -23.00 0.71
C SER A 83 19.75 -23.59 1.97
N GLY A 84 19.55 -24.90 1.95
CA GLY A 84 19.05 -25.63 3.10
C GLY A 84 20.07 -25.50 4.21
N LEU A 85 19.76 -24.66 5.20
CA LEU A 85 20.57 -24.53 6.41
C LEU A 85 19.67 -24.29 7.61
N TYR A 86 18.66 -25.15 7.75
CA TYR A 86 18.09 -25.53 9.06
C TYR A 86 17.68 -27.01 8.98
N GLN A 87 18.67 -27.88 9.15
CA GLN A 87 18.50 -29.20 9.76
C GLN A 87 19.52 -29.29 10.89
N ALA A 88 19.04 -29.13 12.12
CA ALA A 88 19.53 -29.72 13.36
C ALA A 88 18.51 -29.42 14.46
#